data_AF-A0A7S0EUJ7-F1
#
_entry.id   AF-A0A7S0EUJ7-F1
#
_cell.length_a   1.000
_cell.length_b   1.000
_cell.length_c   1.000
_cell.angle_alpha   90.00
_cell.angle_beta   90.00
_cell.angle_gamma   90.00
#
_symmetry.space_group_name_H-M   'P 1'
#
loop_
_entity.id
_entity.type
_entity.pdbx_description
1 polymer ?
#
loop_
_entity_poly.entity_id
_entity_poly.type
_entity_poly.pdbx_seq_one_letter_code
_entity_poly.pdbx_strand_id
1 'polypeptide(L)'
;DPGLMRQVPRGKTDSLVSRFTLLRYAVTGTYVGLATVGAFVHFYARRGVPLPLLRQWTMCSQWEGLSSVANADGGGAGMTGLLGYATACEAFDPKKGKLGASACALTTLVVMEMLRATCAVSETASLLVKPPWVNRWL
;
A
#
# COMPACT_ATOMS: atom_id res chain seq x y z
N ASP A 1 26.23 -17.49 -4.63
CA ASP A 1 26.16 -17.69 -6.10
C ASP A 1 27.14 -18.75 -6.58
N PRO A 2 26.76 -19.55 -7.59
CA PRO A 2 27.70 -20.42 -8.26
C PRO A 2 28.78 -19.56 -8.95
N GLY A 3 30.02 -19.66 -8.51
CA GLY A 3 31.15 -18.89 -9.06
C GLY A 3 31.66 -17.74 -8.19
N LEU A 4 31.20 -17.60 -6.94
CA LEU A 4 31.72 -16.58 -6.01
C LEU A 4 33.25 -16.69 -5.81
N MET A 5 33.77 -17.92 -5.70
CA MET A 5 35.21 -18.18 -5.51
C MET A 5 36.06 -17.93 -6.78
N ARG A 6 35.43 -17.60 -7.91
CA ARG A 6 36.12 -17.19 -9.15
C ARG A 6 36.19 -15.67 -9.30
N GLN A 7 35.52 -14.91 -8.45
CA GLN A 7 35.53 -13.45 -8.47
C GLN A 7 36.70 -12.93 -7.63
N VAL A 8 37.27 -11.80 -8.04
CA VAL A 8 38.31 -11.11 -7.27
C VAL A 8 37.75 -10.54 -5.96
N PRO A 9 38.58 -10.41 -4.90
CA PRO A 9 38.15 -9.80 -3.64
C PRO A 9 37.61 -8.38 -3.84
N ARG A 10 36.54 -8.04 -3.11
CA ARG A 10 35.91 -6.71 -3.20
C ARG A 10 36.85 -5.61 -2.71
N GLY A 11 36.99 -4.53 -3.49
CA GLY A 11 37.81 -3.37 -3.14
C GLY A 11 37.17 -2.51 -2.04
N LYS A 12 38.00 -1.81 -1.25
CA LYS A 12 37.53 -0.94 -0.14
C LYS A 12 36.72 0.27 -0.60
N THR A 13 36.92 0.71 -1.84
CA THR A 13 36.26 1.88 -2.45
C THR A 13 35.05 1.51 -3.30
N ASP A 14 34.70 0.21 -3.37
CA ASP A 14 33.58 -0.24 -4.18
C ASP A 14 32.24 0.10 -3.52
N SER A 15 31.32 0.68 -4.29
CA SER A 15 30.04 1.15 -3.74
C SER A 15 29.13 -0.02 -3.41
N LEU A 16 28.51 0.01 -2.22
CA LEU A 16 27.48 -0.95 -1.82
C LEU A 16 26.21 -0.85 -2.68
N VAL A 17 25.92 0.34 -3.21
CA VAL A 17 24.74 0.60 -4.03
C VAL A 17 25.18 1.30 -5.32
N SER A 18 24.97 0.63 -6.45
CA SER A 18 25.20 1.23 -7.76
C SER A 18 24.07 2.21 -8.12
N ARG A 19 24.31 3.15 -9.04
CA ARG A 19 23.26 4.07 -9.53
C ARG A 19 22.05 3.32 -10.10
N PHE A 20 22.28 2.17 -10.73
CA PHE A 20 21.23 1.32 -11.28
C PHE A 20 20.44 0.60 -10.19
N THR A 21 21.12 0.06 -9.17
CA THR A 21 20.47 -0.57 -8.01
C THR A 21 19.65 0.45 -7.22
N LEU A 22 20.15 1.69 -7.09
CA LEU A 22 19.41 2.80 -6.47
C LEU A 22 18.13 3.13 -7.25
N LEU A 23 18.22 3.26 -8.58
CA LEU A 23 17.07 3.52 -9.44
C LEU A 23 16.01 2.42 -9.30
N ARG A 24 16.43 1.15 -9.28
CA ARG A 24 15.54 0.00 -9.06
C ARG A 24 14.78 0.13 -7.75
N TYR A 25 15.45 0.52 -6.66
CA TYR A 25 14.80 0.72 -5.36
C TYR A 25 13.90 1.95 -5.30
N ALA A 26 14.23 3.02 -6.03
CA ALA A 26 13.38 4.21 -6.13
C ALA A 26 12.07 3.91 -6.90
N VAL A 27 12.15 3.21 -8.04
CA VAL A 27 10.97 2.83 -8.83
C VAL A 27 10.07 1.87 -8.04
N THR A 28 10.65 0.86 -7.39
CA THR A 28 9.85 -0.07 -6.57
C THR A 28 9.29 0.59 -5.31
N GLY A 29 10.02 1.53 -4.69
CA GLY A 29 9.53 2.29 -3.53
C GLY A 29 8.37 3.24 -3.87
N THR A 30 8.47 3.95 -5.00
CA THR A 30 7.37 4.81 -5.48
C THR A 30 6.12 3.99 -5.81
N TYR A 31 6.28 2.80 -6.39
CA TYR A 31 5.17 1.86 -6.60
C TYR A 31 4.47 1.48 -5.29
N VAL A 32 5.22 1.09 -4.25
CA VAL A 32 4.64 0.74 -2.93
C VAL A 32 3.94 1.95 -2.30
N GLY A 33 4.52 3.15 -2.41
CA GLY A 33 3.89 4.38 -1.94
C GLY A 33 2.54 4.66 -2.62
N LEU A 34 2.47 4.54 -3.95
CA LEU A 34 1.22 4.72 -4.68
C LEU A 34 0.20 3.63 -4.36
N ALA A 35 0.62 2.37 -4.20
CA ALA A 35 -0.27 1.26 -3.86
C ALA A 35 -0.89 1.41 -2.46
N THR A 36 -0.10 1.85 -1.46
CA THR A 36 -0.58 2.05 -0.08
C THR A 36 -1.56 3.21 0.03
N VAL A 37 -1.29 4.34 -0.63
CA VAL A 37 -2.23 5.46 -0.73
C VAL A 37 -3.47 5.06 -1.53
N GLY A 38 -3.29 4.31 -2.61
CA GLY A 38 -4.38 3.78 -3.43
C GLY A 38 -5.34 2.88 -2.64
N ALA A 39 -4.81 1.98 -1.81
CA ALA A 39 -5.62 1.12 -0.93
C ALA A 39 -6.44 1.94 0.08
N PHE A 40 -5.85 3.00 0.64
CA PHE A 40 -6.54 3.92 1.54
C PHE A 40 -7.69 4.66 0.82
N VAL A 41 -7.42 5.22 -0.36
CA VAL A 41 -8.43 5.91 -1.18
C VAL A 41 -9.55 4.94 -1.58
N HIS A 42 -9.19 3.73 -2.02
CA HIS A 42 -10.14 2.71 -2.44
C HIS A 42 -11.11 2.30 -1.34
N PHE A 43 -10.63 2.23 -0.08
CA PHE A 43 -11.48 1.96 1.08
C PHE A 43 -12.61 2.98 1.24
N TYR A 44 -12.31 4.27 1.05
CA TYR A 44 -13.28 5.36 1.15
C TYR A 44 -14.15 5.49 -0.10
N ALA A 45 -13.57 5.28 -1.29
CA ALA A 45 -14.30 5.28 -2.55
C ALA A 45 -15.39 4.21 -2.58
N ARG A 46 -15.12 3.00 -2.07
CA ARG A 46 -16.13 1.93 -1.91
C ARG A 46 -17.26 2.27 -0.94
N ARG A 47 -17.06 3.25 -0.06
CA ARG A 47 -18.06 3.71 0.91
C ARG A 47 -18.76 4.99 0.48
N GLY A 48 -18.53 5.46 -0.76
CA GLY A 48 -19.20 6.60 -1.34
C GLY A 48 -18.51 7.95 -1.11
N VAL A 49 -17.27 7.99 -0.60
CA VAL A 49 -16.52 9.24 -0.44
C VAL A 49 -15.66 9.48 -1.69
N PRO A 50 -15.93 10.53 -2.48
CA PRO A 50 -15.10 10.85 -3.64
C PRO A 50 -13.80 11.55 -3.24
N LEU A 51 -12.79 11.46 -4.10
CA LEU A 51 -11.44 12.02 -3.90
C LEU A 51 -11.39 13.51 -3.50
N PRO A 52 -12.18 14.42 -4.10
CA PRO A 52 -12.13 15.85 -3.74
C PRO A 52 -12.54 16.08 -2.28
N LEU A 53 -13.55 15.36 -1.79
CA LEU A 53 -13.99 15.40 -0.39
C LEU A 53 -12.89 14.83 0.52
N LEU A 54 -12.30 13.69 0.15
CA LEU A 54 -11.20 13.09 0.91
C LEU A 54 -10.00 14.04 1.09
N ARG A 55 -9.73 14.91 0.12
CA ARG A 55 -8.65 15.92 0.20
C ARG A 55 -8.94 17.01 1.24
N GLN A 56 -10.21 17.35 1.46
CA GLN A 56 -10.66 18.37 2.41
C GLN A 56 -11.28 17.77 3.68
N TRP A 57 -10.84 16.56 4.08
CA TRP A 57 -11.38 15.80 5.21
C TRP A 57 -11.46 16.57 6.54
N THR A 58 -10.66 17.63 6.71
CA THR A 58 -10.68 18.50 7.90
C THR A 58 -11.94 19.36 8.01
N MET A 59 -12.68 19.58 6.91
CA MET A 59 -13.93 20.33 6.85
C MET A 59 -15.17 19.41 6.92
N CYS A 60 -15.03 18.22 7.51
CA CYS A 60 -16.08 17.20 7.55
C CYS A 60 -17.42 17.67 8.16
N SER A 61 -17.40 18.70 9.03
CA SER A 61 -18.59 19.28 9.64
C SER A 61 -19.42 20.15 8.68
N GLN A 62 -18.83 20.60 7.57
CA GLN A 62 -19.46 21.47 6.57
C GLN A 62 -20.02 20.70 5.36
N TRP A 63 -19.87 19.36 5.34
CA TRP A 63 -20.29 18.54 4.21
C TRP A 63 -21.79 18.26 4.28
N GLU A 64 -22.58 19.13 3.67
CA GLU A 64 -24.02 18.92 3.49
C GLU A 64 -24.25 17.92 2.34
N GLY A 65 -24.96 16.82 2.61
CA GLY A 65 -25.32 15.80 1.60
C GLY A 65 -24.63 14.43 1.73
N LEU A 66 -23.65 14.28 2.63
CA LEU A 66 -23.06 12.98 2.99
C LEU A 66 -23.68 12.44 4.29
N SER A 67 -25.01 12.43 4.34
CA SER A 67 -25.80 11.97 5.49
C SER A 67 -26.22 10.51 5.29
N SER A 68 -26.32 9.76 6.39
CA SER A 68 -26.57 8.32 6.47
C SER A 68 -27.63 7.77 5.51
N VAL A 69 -27.26 6.82 4.65
CA VAL A 69 -28.19 5.75 4.25
C VAL A 69 -27.91 4.58 5.18
N ALA A 70 -28.61 4.57 6.32
CA ALA A 70 -28.69 3.39 7.16
C ALA A 70 -29.51 2.35 6.39
N ASN A 71 -28.82 1.35 5.83
CA ASN A 71 -29.37 0.13 5.26
C ASN A 71 -30.41 0.34 4.12
N ALA A 72 -29.95 0.21 2.88
CA ALA A 72 -30.76 -0.33 1.80
C ALA A 72 -29.87 -1.31 1.03
N ASP A 73 -29.92 -2.55 1.48
CA ASP A 73 -30.08 -3.76 0.67
C ASP A 73 -29.57 -3.61 -0.78
N GLY A 74 -28.49 -4.34 -1.08
CA GLY A 74 -27.90 -4.57 -2.40
C GLY A 74 -28.42 -3.77 -3.60
N GLY A 75 -27.57 -2.88 -4.14
CA GLY A 75 -27.62 -2.55 -5.58
C GLY A 75 -28.11 -1.16 -5.98
N GLY A 76 -28.13 -0.17 -5.08
CA GLY A 76 -28.48 1.22 -5.44
C GLY A 76 -27.28 2.05 -5.90
N ALA A 77 -27.18 2.30 -7.20
CA ALA A 77 -26.28 3.29 -7.81
C ALA A 77 -26.75 4.74 -7.50
N GLY A 78 -26.73 5.13 -6.22
CA GLY A 78 -27.14 6.45 -5.73
C GLY A 78 -26.05 7.09 -4.86
N MET A 79 -25.47 8.17 -5.36
CA MET A 79 -24.35 8.91 -4.80
C MET A 79 -24.74 9.81 -3.60
N THR A 80 -25.37 9.29 -2.56
CA THR A 80 -25.84 10.11 -1.42
C THR A 80 -25.86 9.37 -0.08
N GLY A 81 -24.90 8.49 0.20
CA GLY A 81 -24.84 7.79 1.49
C GLY A 81 -23.46 7.23 1.81
N LEU A 82 -22.95 7.61 2.98
CA LEU A 82 -21.72 7.04 3.52
C LEU A 82 -22.03 5.67 4.16
N LEU A 83 -21.64 4.59 3.48
CA LEU A 83 -21.95 3.23 3.95
C LEU A 83 -21.20 2.91 5.25
N GLY A 84 -21.95 2.69 6.33
CA GLY A 84 -21.43 2.20 7.62
C GLY A 84 -21.03 3.27 8.64
N TYR A 85 -21.34 4.55 8.43
CA TYR A 85 -21.06 5.63 9.39
C TYR A 85 -22.27 6.55 9.56
N ALA A 86 -22.50 7.06 10.78
CA ALA A 86 -23.66 7.92 11.06
C ALA A 86 -23.43 9.37 10.59
N THR A 87 -22.17 9.85 10.63
CA THR A 87 -21.78 11.17 10.14
C THR A 87 -20.48 11.11 9.34
N ALA A 88 -20.25 12.11 8.48
CA ALA A 88 -19.02 12.24 7.69
C ALA A 88 -17.75 12.29 8.57
N CYS A 89 -17.81 12.97 9.72
CA CYS A 89 -16.66 13.08 10.62
C CYS A 89 -16.32 11.76 11.33
N GLU A 90 -17.31 10.90 11.61
CA GLU A 90 -17.06 9.57 12.18
C GLU A 90 -16.30 8.63 11.22
N ALA A 91 -16.40 8.88 9.92
CA ALA A 91 -15.61 8.18 8.90
C ALA A 91 -14.10 8.40 9.10
N PHE A 92 -13.71 9.57 9.62
CA PHE A 92 -12.31 9.97 9.80
C PHE A 92 -11.83 9.88 11.26
N ASP A 93 -12.73 9.53 12.18
CA ASP A 93 -12.38 9.31 13.59
C ASP A 93 -11.37 8.16 13.71
N PRO A 94 -10.22 8.36 14.39
CA PRO A 94 -9.19 7.34 14.61
C PRO A 94 -9.73 6.02 15.19
N LYS A 95 -10.83 6.05 15.95
CA LYS A 95 -11.39 4.84 16.59
C LYS A 95 -12.43 4.12 15.74
N LYS A 96 -12.91 4.74 14.66
CA LYS A 96 -13.99 4.20 13.81
C LYS A 96 -13.49 4.01 12.38
N GLY A 97 -13.80 4.92 11.47
CA GLY A 97 -13.56 4.69 10.05
C GLY A 97 -12.11 4.74 9.61
N LYS A 98 -11.29 5.59 10.24
CA LYS A 98 -9.86 5.70 9.91
C LYS A 98 -9.08 4.43 10.21
N LEU A 99 -9.48 3.67 11.23
CA LEU A 99 -8.85 2.41 11.62
C LEU A 99 -8.92 1.37 10.50
N GLY A 100 -10.07 1.23 9.84
CA GLY A 100 -10.24 0.29 8.73
C GLY A 100 -9.41 0.69 7.51
N ALA A 101 -9.40 1.99 7.17
CA ALA A 101 -8.61 2.50 6.05
C ALA A 101 -7.10 2.35 6.28
N SER A 102 -6.61 2.65 7.49
CA SER A 102 -5.21 2.47 7.85
C SER A 102 -4.80 1.00 7.91
N ALA A 103 -5.69 0.10 8.34
CA ALA A 103 -5.45 -1.35 8.29
C ALA A 103 -5.31 -1.87 6.85
N CYS A 104 -6.14 -1.40 5.90
CA CYS A 104 -6.00 -1.74 4.48
C CYS A 104 -4.67 -1.22 3.89
N ALA A 105 -4.23 -0.03 4.27
CA ALA A 105 -2.93 0.50 3.85
C ALA A 105 -1.76 -0.29 4.46
N LEU A 106 -1.83 -0.60 5.76
CA LEU A 106 -0.79 -1.36 6.46
C LEU A 106 -0.67 -2.79 5.93
N THR A 107 -1.79 -3.48 5.69
CA THR A 107 -1.78 -4.82 5.09
C THR A 107 -1.17 -4.81 3.69
N THR A 108 -1.49 -3.80 2.87
CA THR A 108 -0.87 -3.62 1.55
C THR A 108 0.63 -3.41 1.66
N LEU A 109 1.09 -2.59 2.61
CA LEU A 109 2.50 -2.37 2.88
C LEU A 109 3.20 -3.68 3.29
N VAL A 110 2.64 -4.41 4.27
CA VAL A 110 3.20 -5.67 4.74
C VAL A 110 3.31 -6.69 3.61
N VAL A 111 2.26 -6.86 2.81
CA VAL A 111 2.28 -7.79 1.65
C VAL A 111 3.40 -7.39 0.68
N MET A 112 3.52 -6.11 0.36
CA MET A 112 4.56 -5.64 -0.56
C MET A 112 5.96 -5.80 0.02
N GLU A 113 6.17 -5.53 1.31
CA GLU A 113 7.49 -5.71 1.94
C GLU A 113 7.88 -7.19 2.02
N MET A 114 6.94 -8.10 2.28
CA MET A 114 7.21 -9.54 2.22
C MET A 114 7.54 -9.99 0.78
N LEU A 115 6.84 -9.47 -0.23
CA LEU A 115 7.19 -9.72 -1.64
C LEU A 115 8.57 -9.13 -2.01
N ARG A 116 8.91 -7.95 -1.48
CA ARG A 116 10.25 -7.37 -1.66
C ARG A 116 11.33 -8.21 -0.99
N ALA A 117 11.05 -8.78 0.19
CA ALA A 117 11.96 -9.70 0.87
C ALA A 117 12.26 -10.95 0.01
N THR A 118 11.25 -11.53 -0.65
CA THR A 118 11.47 -12.65 -1.58
C THR A 118 12.33 -12.25 -2.78
N CYS A 119 12.13 -11.05 -3.34
CA CYS A 119 12.95 -10.53 -4.43
C CYS A 119 14.38 -10.14 -3.99
N ALA A 120 14.62 -9.95 -2.69
CA ALA A 120 15.94 -9.61 -2.14
C ALA A 120 16.86 -10.83 -1.99
N VAL A 121 16.33 -12.07 -2.10
CA VAL A 121 17.12 -13.33 -2.03
C VAL A 121 18.19 -13.40 -3.11
N SER A 122 17.97 -12.75 -4.25
CA SER A 122 18.95 -12.68 -5.32
C SER A 122 18.94 -11.33 -5.99
N GLU A 123 20.14 -10.78 -6.18
CA GLU A 123 20.28 -9.50 -6.89
C GLU A 123 20.09 -9.65 -8.40
N THR A 124 20.54 -10.78 -8.97
CA THR A 124 20.64 -11.03 -10.42
C THR A 124 19.80 -12.19 -10.94
N ALA A 125 19.48 -13.20 -10.11
CA ALA A 125 18.68 -14.35 -10.53
C ALA A 125 17.19 -14.09 -10.33
N SER A 126 16.37 -14.55 -11.26
CA SER A 126 14.91 -14.51 -11.13
C SER A 126 14.39 -15.50 -10.09
N LEU A 127 13.20 -15.24 -9.53
CA LEU A 127 12.51 -16.12 -8.58
C LEU A 127 12.25 -17.53 -9.14
N LEU A 128 12.13 -17.67 -10.46
CA LEU A 128 11.97 -18.97 -11.12
C LEU A 128 13.24 -19.84 -11.05
N VAL A 129 14.41 -19.20 -10.98
CA VAL A 129 15.71 -19.88 -10.87
C VAL A 129 16.08 -20.11 -9.41
N LYS A 130 15.77 -19.15 -8.53
CA LYS A 130 15.92 -19.26 -7.07
C LYS A 130 14.56 -19.10 -6.39
N PRO A 131 13.81 -20.20 -6.18
CA PRO A 131 12.51 -20.12 -5.55
C PRO A 131 12.62 -19.71 -4.07
N PRO A 132 11.56 -19.14 -3.48
CA PRO A 132 11.60 -18.61 -2.10
C PRO A 132 11.94 -19.68 -1.06
N TRP A 133 11.56 -20.94 -1.31
CA TRP A 133 11.82 -22.09 -0.44
C TRP A 133 13.30 -22.47 -0.28
N VAL A 134 14.21 -21.86 -1.04
CA VAL A 134 15.67 -22.07 -0.90
C VAL A 134 16.17 -21.56 0.45
N ASN A 135 15.54 -20.52 1.00
CA ASN A 135 15.85 -20.02 2.33
C ASN A 135 14.67 -20.25 3.28
N ARG A 136 14.74 -21.29 4.11
CA ARG A 136 13.67 -21.65 5.08
C ARG A 136 13.47 -20.61 6.18
N TRP A 137 14.45 -19.73 6.41
CA TRP A 137 14.40 -18.73 7.48
C TRP A 137 13.85 -17.38 7.02
N LEU A 138 13.58 -17.25 5.72
CA LEU A 138 12.89 -16.10 5.12
C LEU A 138 11.39 -16.39 5.08
#